data_AF-A0A952VD44-F1
#
_entry.id   AF-A0A952VD44-F1
#
_cell.length_a   1.000
_cell.length_b   1.000
_cell.length_c   1.000
_cell.angle_alpha   90.00
_cell.angle_beta   90.00
_cell.angle_gamma   90.00
#
_symmetry.space_group_name_H-M   'P 1'
#
loop_
_entity.id
_entity.type
_entity.pdbx_description
1 polymer ?
#
loop_
_entity_poly.entity_id
_entity_poly.type
_entity_poly.pdbx_seq_one_letter_code
_entity_poly.pdbx_strand_id
1 'polypeptide(L)'
;MDLIASIREDAADAWLPAVYRERVRTQRTRSFDLDVPERENLAEILHTLLGIELKVGRRRFACPDLSTARYLLIFASLGCRRFAVPYDITKISAAADDLWSAWQRSLLLLGSRTSQMTDRSQKLYRARLVKAIRAEVKEIGPGEPMPSFDRETRQRKRP
;
A
#
# COMPACT_ATOMS: atom_id res chain seq x y z
N MET A 1 27.37 0.55 -7.02
CA MET A 1 26.02 0.90 -7.52
C MET A 1 25.01 0.53 -6.44
N ASP A 2 24.06 1.42 -6.15
CA ASP A 2 22.98 1.11 -5.22
C ASP A 2 21.95 0.21 -5.91
N LEU A 3 21.86 -1.04 -5.45
CA LEU A 3 20.94 -2.04 -5.98
C LEU A 3 19.48 -1.56 -5.95
N ILE A 4 19.09 -0.85 -4.89
CA ILE A 4 17.71 -0.40 -4.72
C ILE A 4 17.37 0.70 -5.73
N ALA A 5 18.28 1.64 -5.96
CA ALA A 5 18.12 2.68 -6.97
C ALA A 5 17.90 2.06 -8.37
N SER A 6 18.69 1.05 -8.73
CA SER A 6 18.54 0.40 -10.02
C SER A 6 17.26 -0.47 -10.13
N ILE A 7 16.77 -1.08 -9.04
CA ILE A 7 15.44 -1.71 -9.02
C ILE A 7 14.34 -0.66 -9.23
N ARG A 8 14.46 0.51 -8.60
CA ARG A 8 13.52 1.61 -8.76
C ARG A 8 13.49 2.12 -10.20
N GLU A 9 14.65 2.27 -10.84
CA GLU A 9 14.77 2.66 -12.25
C GLU A 9 14.08 1.64 -13.18
N ASP A 10 14.34 0.34 -13.00
CA ASP A 10 13.71 -0.72 -13.80
C ASP A 10 12.20 -0.87 -13.55
N ALA A 11 11.75 -0.57 -12.33
CA ALA A 11 10.34 -0.59 -11.98
C ALA A 11 9.60 0.59 -12.63
N ALA A 12 10.26 1.75 -12.81
CA ALA A 12 9.71 2.96 -13.42
C ALA A 12 8.30 3.28 -12.89
N ASP A 13 7.30 3.38 -13.77
CA ASP A 13 5.90 3.68 -13.41
C ASP A 13 5.23 2.57 -12.59
N ALA A 14 5.77 1.35 -12.63
CA ALA A 14 5.33 0.24 -11.80
C ALA A 14 6.04 0.19 -10.43
N TRP A 15 6.76 1.24 -10.05
CA TRP A 15 7.28 1.42 -8.70
C TRP A 15 6.14 1.70 -7.72
N LEU A 16 6.05 0.96 -6.61
CA LEU A 16 4.88 1.05 -5.71
C LEU A 16 4.58 2.47 -5.22
N PRO A 17 5.56 3.27 -4.75
CA PRO A 17 5.34 4.67 -4.43
C PRO A 17 4.82 5.53 -5.59
N ALA A 18 5.26 5.27 -6.83
CA ALA A 18 4.76 5.97 -8.01
C ALA A 18 3.28 5.64 -8.25
N VAL A 19 2.93 4.34 -8.25
CA VAL A 19 1.55 3.86 -8.34
C VAL A 19 0.68 4.46 -7.22
N TYR A 20 1.19 4.48 -5.98
CA TYR A 20 0.48 5.08 -4.86
C TYR A 20 0.21 6.58 -5.08
N ARG A 21 1.21 7.34 -5.55
CA ARG A 21 1.05 8.77 -5.88
C ARG A 21 0.03 8.98 -7.00
N GLU A 22 0.12 8.23 -8.08
CA GLU A 22 -0.62 8.51 -9.31
C GLU A 22 -2.00 7.89 -9.35
N ARG A 23 -2.15 6.68 -8.80
CA ARG A 23 -3.42 5.94 -8.81
C ARG A 23 -4.24 6.17 -7.57
N VAL A 24 -3.64 6.40 -6.40
CA VAL A 24 -4.39 6.59 -5.15
C VAL A 24 -4.50 8.06 -4.79
N ARG A 25 -3.39 8.79 -4.71
CA ARG A 25 -3.36 10.16 -4.15
C ARG A 25 -3.98 11.21 -5.06
N THR A 26 -4.18 10.92 -6.35
CA THR A 26 -4.92 11.77 -7.29
C THR A 26 -6.44 11.69 -7.11
N GLN A 27 -6.93 10.71 -6.34
CA GLN A 27 -8.35 10.55 -6.03
C GLN A 27 -8.73 11.24 -4.71
N ARG A 28 -10.03 11.31 -4.42
CA ARG A 28 -10.50 11.65 -3.07
C ARG A 28 -10.16 10.51 -2.11
N THR A 29 -9.33 10.80 -1.11
CA THR A 29 -8.89 9.83 -0.11
C THR A 29 -9.11 10.34 1.30
N ARG A 30 -9.18 9.41 2.26
CA ARG A 30 -9.04 9.70 3.70
C ARG A 30 -7.69 9.21 4.21
N SER A 31 -7.15 9.89 5.22
CA SER A 31 -6.07 9.34 6.02
C SER A 31 -6.55 8.10 6.78
N PHE A 32 -5.75 7.04 6.77
CA PHE A 32 -5.98 5.81 7.50
C PHE A 32 -4.76 5.48 8.35
N ASP A 33 -5.02 5.21 9.64
CA ASP A 33 -4.01 4.84 10.62
C ASP A 33 -4.12 3.36 10.95
N LEU A 34 -3.09 2.61 10.58
CA LEU A 34 -2.94 1.20 10.88
C LEU A 34 -1.88 1.04 11.97
N ASP A 35 -2.29 0.57 13.14
CA ASP A 35 -1.35 0.30 14.22
C ASP A 35 -0.54 -0.97 13.95
N VAL A 36 0.55 -0.85 13.18
CA VAL A 36 1.51 -1.93 12.89
C VAL A 36 2.95 -1.48 13.15
N PRO A 37 3.87 -2.41 13.45
CA PRO A 37 5.29 -2.08 13.55
C PRO A 37 5.86 -1.51 12.24
N GLU A 38 6.73 -0.50 12.33
CA GLU A 38 7.47 0.07 11.18
C GLU A 38 8.63 -0.84 10.73
N ARG A 39 8.29 -2.08 10.37
CA ARG A 39 9.17 -3.08 9.75
C ARG A 39 8.33 -3.89 8.78
N GLU A 40 9.00 -4.72 7.99
CA GLU A 40 8.28 -5.72 7.22
C GLU A 40 7.51 -6.66 8.18
N ASN A 41 6.22 -6.86 7.89
CA ASN A 41 5.34 -7.70 8.69
C ASN A 41 4.79 -8.85 7.85
N LEU A 42 4.54 -9.98 8.50
CA LEU A 42 3.68 -11.02 7.95
C LEU A 42 2.23 -10.62 8.23
N ALA A 43 1.52 -10.26 7.17
CA ALA A 43 0.13 -9.91 7.21
C ALA A 43 -0.69 -10.97 6.44
N GLU A 44 -1.87 -11.31 6.95
CA GLU A 44 -2.73 -12.38 6.44
C GLU A 44 -4.18 -11.91 6.43
N ILE A 45 -4.94 -12.25 5.40
CA ILE A 45 -6.39 -12.03 5.36
C ILE A 45 -7.07 -13.27 5.94
N LEU A 46 -7.90 -13.08 6.96
CA LEU A 46 -8.71 -14.11 7.57
C LEU A 46 -10.16 -13.98 7.10
N HIS A 47 -10.70 -15.08 6.59
CA HIS A 47 -12.13 -15.23 6.37
C HIS A 47 -12.73 -15.86 7.63
N THR A 48 -13.55 -15.09 8.33
CA THR A 48 -14.19 -15.52 9.59
C THR A 48 -15.70 -15.57 9.42
N LEU A 49 -16.40 -16.14 10.40
CA LEU A 49 -17.87 -16.14 10.41
C LEU A 49 -18.47 -14.73 10.52
N LEU A 50 -17.74 -13.77 11.09
CA LEU A 50 -18.19 -12.39 11.31
C LEU A 50 -17.78 -11.44 10.18
N GLY A 51 -17.15 -11.97 9.13
CA GLY A 51 -16.62 -11.20 8.01
C GLY A 51 -15.12 -11.34 7.85
N ILE A 52 -14.48 -10.31 7.30
CA ILE A 52 -13.09 -10.35 6.87
C ILE A 52 -12.23 -9.56 7.84
N GLU A 53 -11.11 -10.16 8.27
CA GLU A 53 -10.14 -9.52 9.14
C GLU A 53 -8.76 -9.51 8.49
N LEU A 54 -7.99 -8.45 8.71
CA LEU A 54 -6.56 -8.40 8.43
C LEU A 54 -5.80 -8.71 9.71
N LYS A 55 -5.00 -9.78 9.72
CA LYS A 55 -4.14 -10.16 10.84
C LYS A 55 -2.71 -9.71 10.58
N VAL A 56 -2.09 -9.08 11.57
CA VAL A 56 -0.67 -8.69 11.55
C VAL A 56 -0.04 -9.11 12.87
N GLY A 57 0.71 -10.21 12.86
CA GLY A 57 1.20 -10.84 14.09
C GLY A 57 0.04 -11.21 15.03
N ARG A 58 -0.03 -10.56 16.19
CA ARG A 58 -1.10 -10.76 17.21
C ARG A 58 -2.27 -9.78 17.06
N ARG A 59 -2.17 -8.79 16.18
CA ARG A 59 -3.21 -7.77 15.97
C ARG A 59 -4.17 -8.22 14.87
N ARG A 60 -5.44 -7.87 15.00
CA ARG A 60 -6.47 -8.11 13.98
C ARG A 60 -7.25 -6.82 13.75
N PHE A 61 -7.53 -6.55 12.49
CA PHE A 61 -8.26 -5.36 12.05
C PHE A 61 -9.47 -5.81 11.23
N ALA A 62 -10.67 -5.50 11.70
CA ALA A 62 -11.88 -5.75 10.94
C ALA A 62 -11.84 -4.94 9.63
N CYS A 63 -12.15 -5.60 8.52
CA CYS A 63 -12.23 -5.00 7.20
C CYS A 63 -13.68 -5.07 6.69
N PRO A 64 -14.22 -4.01 6.08
CA PRO A 64 -15.58 -4.03 5.54
C PRO A 64 -15.80 -5.11 4.46
N ASP A 65 -14.77 -5.37 3.66
CA ASP A 65 -14.82 -6.28 2.51
C ASP A 65 -13.42 -6.78 2.13
N LEU A 66 -13.36 -7.73 1.19
CA LEU A 66 -12.11 -8.34 0.73
C LEU A 66 -11.21 -7.36 0.00
N SER A 67 -11.77 -6.44 -0.80
CA SER A 67 -10.98 -5.45 -1.53
C SER A 67 -10.27 -4.51 -0.57
N THR A 68 -10.96 -4.07 0.48
CA THR A 68 -10.36 -3.28 1.56
C THR A 68 -9.27 -4.08 2.27
N ALA A 69 -9.52 -5.35 2.62
CA ALA A 69 -8.49 -6.18 3.26
C ALA A 69 -7.24 -6.36 2.38
N ARG A 70 -7.41 -6.60 1.07
CA ARG A 70 -6.30 -6.70 0.09
C ARG A 70 -5.52 -5.39 -0.02
N TYR A 71 -6.22 -4.26 -0.02
CA TYR A 71 -5.58 -2.94 -0.03
C TYR A 71 -4.73 -2.73 1.23
N LEU A 72 -5.31 -2.96 2.41
CA LEU A 72 -4.63 -2.78 3.70
C LEU A 72 -3.46 -3.77 3.89
N LEU A 73 -3.57 -4.99 3.36
CA LEU A 73 -2.54 -6.03 3.41
C LEU A 73 -1.18 -5.53 2.91
N ILE A 74 -1.18 -4.74 1.83
CA ILE A 74 0.05 -4.23 1.20
C ILE A 74 0.78 -3.29 2.16
N PHE A 75 0.08 -2.28 2.68
CA PHE A 75 0.63 -1.30 3.61
C PHE A 75 1.02 -1.95 4.94
N ALA A 76 0.23 -2.91 5.42
CA ALA A 76 0.54 -3.69 6.61
C ALA A 76 1.84 -4.48 6.45
N SER A 77 2.02 -5.13 5.30
CA SER A 77 3.21 -5.93 4.97
C SER A 77 4.46 -5.06 4.92
N LEU A 78 4.36 -3.84 4.38
CA LEU A 78 5.46 -2.87 4.33
C LEU A 78 5.73 -2.17 5.69
N GLY A 79 4.79 -2.27 6.63
CA GLY A 79 4.82 -1.56 7.90
C GLY A 79 4.55 -0.07 7.76
N CYS A 80 3.72 0.32 6.79
CA CYS A 80 3.26 1.69 6.63
C CYS A 80 2.10 1.95 7.62
N ARG A 81 2.34 2.81 8.63
CA ARG A 81 1.35 3.10 9.68
C ARG A 81 0.27 4.09 9.25
N ARG A 82 0.61 5.07 8.43
CA ARG A 82 -0.33 6.08 7.93
C ARG A 82 -0.28 6.10 6.42
N PHE A 83 -1.43 5.99 5.77
CA PHE A 83 -1.55 6.03 4.33
C PHE A 83 -2.96 6.45 3.92
N ALA A 84 -3.16 6.68 2.64
CA ALA A 84 -4.40 7.16 2.06
C ALA A 84 -5.27 5.97 1.66
N VAL A 85 -6.58 6.05 1.89
CA VAL A 85 -7.57 5.09 1.40
C VAL A 85 -8.58 5.81 0.51
N PRO A 86 -8.86 5.34 -0.71
CA PRO A 86 -9.90 5.93 -1.56
C PRO A 86 -11.27 5.96 -0.86
N TYR A 87 -12.01 7.06 -1.03
CA TYR A 87 -13.40 7.16 -0.55
C TYR A 87 -14.37 6.34 -1.39
N ASP A 88 -14.16 6.31 -2.70
CA ASP A 88 -14.96 5.51 -3.60
C ASP A 88 -14.57 4.04 -3.45
N ILE A 89 -15.43 3.29 -2.75
CA ILE A 89 -15.22 1.87 -2.46
C ILE A 89 -15.05 1.03 -3.73
N THR A 90 -15.61 1.46 -4.86
CA THR A 90 -15.48 0.76 -6.15
C THR A 90 -14.06 0.84 -6.72
N LYS A 91 -13.27 1.82 -6.30
CA LYS A 91 -11.88 2.04 -6.74
C LYS A 91 -10.86 1.29 -5.90
N ILE A 92 -11.24 0.83 -4.70
CA ILE A 92 -10.32 0.15 -3.76
C ILE A 92 -9.79 -1.15 -4.38
N SER A 93 -10.63 -1.91 -5.07
CA SER A 93 -10.23 -3.19 -5.68
C SER A 93 -9.13 -3.00 -6.75
N ALA A 94 -9.36 -2.08 -7.70
CA ALA A 94 -8.38 -1.76 -8.73
C ALA A 94 -7.09 -1.17 -8.14
N ALA A 95 -7.20 -0.27 -7.16
CA ALA A 95 -6.02 0.28 -6.48
C ALA A 95 -5.21 -0.81 -5.74
N ALA A 96 -5.89 -1.79 -5.13
CA ALA A 96 -5.22 -2.92 -4.49
C ALA A 96 -4.49 -3.79 -5.52
N ASP A 97 -5.10 -4.06 -6.68
CA ASP A 97 -4.49 -4.83 -7.77
C ASP A 97 -3.25 -4.14 -8.35
N ASP A 98 -3.34 -2.82 -8.59
CA ASP A 98 -2.22 -2.02 -9.11
C ASP A 98 -1.03 -2.00 -8.12
N LEU A 99 -1.30 -1.71 -6.84
CA LEU A 99 -0.28 -1.68 -5.81
C LEU A 99 0.32 -3.07 -5.55
N TRP A 100 -0.48 -4.13 -5.59
CA TRP A 100 0.00 -5.50 -5.44
C TRP A 100 0.90 -5.89 -6.59
N SER A 101 0.50 -5.59 -7.83
CA SER A 101 1.29 -5.83 -9.03
C SER A 101 2.65 -5.12 -8.96
N ALA A 102 2.65 -3.85 -8.55
CA ALA A 102 3.87 -3.07 -8.34
C ALA A 102 4.80 -3.67 -7.27
N TRP A 103 4.21 -4.14 -6.16
CA TRP A 103 4.97 -4.82 -5.10
C TRP A 103 5.60 -6.13 -5.59
N GLN A 104 4.82 -6.99 -6.25
CA GLN A 104 5.32 -8.26 -6.77
C GLN A 104 6.41 -8.06 -7.82
N ARG A 105 6.25 -7.07 -8.72
CA ARG A 105 7.30 -6.72 -9.68
C ARG A 105 8.60 -6.31 -8.99
N SER A 106 8.52 -5.48 -7.95
CA SER A 106 9.70 -5.06 -7.17
C SER A 106 10.40 -6.26 -6.51
N LEU A 107 9.63 -7.21 -5.99
CA LEU A 107 10.17 -8.46 -5.43
C LEU A 107 10.83 -9.36 -6.49
N LEU A 108 10.24 -9.47 -7.68
CA LEU A 108 10.81 -10.24 -8.79
C LEU A 108 12.13 -9.64 -9.28
N LEU A 109 12.19 -8.31 -9.44
CA LEU A 109 13.41 -7.60 -9.80
C LEU A 109 14.50 -7.81 -8.74
N LEU A 110 14.15 -7.69 -7.45
CA LEU A 110 15.07 -7.99 -6.36
C LEU A 110 15.55 -9.45 -6.39
N GLY A 111 14.63 -10.41 -6.58
CA GLY A 111 14.93 -11.83 -6.62
C GLY A 111 15.90 -12.18 -7.74
N SER A 112 15.67 -11.66 -8.95
CA SER A 112 16.55 -11.90 -10.11
C SER A 112 17.98 -11.43 -9.83
N ARG A 113 18.14 -10.24 -9.23
CA ARG A 113 19.44 -9.61 -8.97
C ARG A 113 20.17 -10.16 -7.75
N THR A 114 19.45 -10.80 -6.82
CA THR A 114 20.03 -11.34 -5.59
C THR A 114 20.08 -12.87 -5.56
N SER A 115 19.65 -13.53 -6.64
CA SER A 115 19.56 -15.00 -6.77
C SER A 115 20.86 -15.75 -6.48
N GLN A 116 22.02 -15.18 -6.83
CA GLN A 116 23.34 -15.76 -6.58
C GLN A 116 23.94 -15.35 -5.23
N MET A 117 23.25 -14.51 -4.46
CA MET A 117 23.73 -14.05 -3.16
C MET A 117 23.29 -14.99 -2.05
N THR A 118 24.00 -14.92 -0.91
CA THR A 118 23.60 -15.64 0.31
C THR A 118 22.24 -15.20 0.83
N ASP A 119 21.50 -16.10 1.48
CA ASP A 119 20.20 -15.81 2.11
C ASP A 119 20.22 -14.58 3.01
N ARG A 120 21.33 -14.38 3.74
CA ARG A 120 21.52 -13.22 4.62
C ARG A 120 21.52 -11.92 3.80
N SER A 121 22.19 -11.91 2.65
CA SER A 121 22.25 -10.75 1.76
C SER A 121 20.90 -10.50 1.09
N GLN A 122 20.22 -11.54 0.64
CA GLN A 122 18.87 -11.44 0.07
C GLN A 122 17.89 -10.81 1.08
N LYS A 123 17.87 -11.30 2.32
CA LYS A 123 17.05 -10.74 3.41
C LYS A 123 17.42 -9.28 3.72
N LEU A 124 18.70 -8.95 3.72
CA LEU A 124 19.17 -7.58 3.94
C LEU A 124 18.66 -6.64 2.85
N TYR A 125 18.79 -7.01 1.58
CA TYR A 125 18.31 -6.16 0.48
C TYR A 125 16.78 -6.08 0.42
N ARG A 126 16.07 -7.15 0.79
CA ARG A 126 14.61 -7.12 0.96
C ARG A 126 14.20 -6.12 2.04
N ALA A 127 14.85 -6.14 3.20
CA ALA A 127 14.59 -5.18 4.26
C ALA A 127 14.91 -3.73 3.82
N ARG A 128 15.98 -3.52 3.04
CA ARG A 128 16.32 -2.22 2.45
C ARG A 128 15.29 -1.74 1.44
N LEU A 129 14.82 -2.63 0.57
CA LEU A 129 13.76 -2.34 -0.41
C LEU A 129 12.47 -1.89 0.29
N VAL A 130 12.00 -2.66 1.28
CA VAL A 130 10.82 -2.31 2.07
C VAL A 130 11.02 -0.98 2.79
N LYS A 131 12.20 -0.75 3.38
CA LYS A 131 12.52 0.52 4.03
C LYS A 131 12.46 1.71 3.07
N ALA A 132 12.99 1.56 1.85
CA ALA A 132 12.98 2.61 0.82
C ALA A 132 11.54 2.92 0.36
N ILE A 133 10.77 1.89 -0.02
CA ILE A 133 9.37 2.03 -0.41
C ILE A 133 8.57 2.72 0.69
N ARG A 134 8.70 2.26 1.93
CA ARG A 134 7.99 2.85 3.07
C ARG A 134 8.37 4.31 3.30
N ALA A 135 9.65 4.67 3.16
CA ALA A 135 10.09 6.05 3.31
C ALA A 135 9.43 6.96 2.27
N GLU A 136 9.38 6.53 1.00
CA GLU A 136 8.71 7.28 -0.07
C GLU A 136 7.18 7.35 0.13
N VAL A 137 6.54 6.26 0.55
CA VAL A 137 5.09 6.28 0.88
C VAL A 137 4.81 7.26 2.02
N LYS A 138 5.68 7.29 3.04
CA LYS A 138 5.57 8.23 4.16
C LYS A 138 5.75 9.68 3.72
N GLU A 139 6.67 9.93 2.78
CA GLU A 139 6.91 11.24 2.19
C GLU A 139 5.72 11.73 1.34
N ILE A 140 5.12 10.84 0.54
CA ILE A 140 3.88 11.13 -0.21
C ILE A 140 2.73 11.47 0.76
N GLY A 141 2.71 10.80 1.91
CA GLY A 141 1.80 11.07 3.01
C GLY A 141 0.38 10.55 2.78
N PRO A 142 -0.40 10.45 3.87
CA PRO A 142 -1.78 9.94 3.82
C PRO A 142 -2.78 10.91 3.19
N GLY A 143 -2.38 12.16 2.94
CA GLY A 143 -3.25 13.25 2.52
C GLY A 143 -3.98 13.92 3.67
N GLU A 144 -4.96 14.75 3.32
CA GLU A 144 -5.79 15.43 4.30
C GLU A 144 -6.64 14.43 5.11
N PRO A 145 -6.88 14.71 6.40
CA PRO A 145 -7.68 13.83 7.27
C PRO A 145 -9.14 13.73 6.82
N MET A 146 -9.66 14.73 6.11
CA MET A 146 -11.00 14.78 5.56
C MET A 146 -10.93 15.37 4.14
N PRO A 147 -11.70 14.85 3.15
CA PRO A 147 -11.64 15.36 1.79
C PRO A 147 -12.32 16.72 1.75
N SER A 148 -11.74 17.69 1.05
CA SER A 148 -12.42 18.97 0.82
C SER A 148 -13.77 18.74 0.11
N PHE A 149 -14.85 19.18 0.74
CA PHE A 149 -16.21 19.10 0.21
C PHE A 149 -16.53 20.28 -0.72
N ASP A 150 -15.54 20.75 -1.49
CA ASP A 150 -15.68 21.88 -2.43
C ASP A 150 -16.43 21.48 -3.71
N ARG A 151 -17.61 20.88 -3.57
CA ARG A 151 -18.56 20.75 -4.67
C ARG A 151 -19.76 21.59 -4.35
N GLU A 152 -20.02 22.59 -5.19
CA GLU A 152 -21.31 23.26 -5.23
C GLU A 152 -22.40 22.19 -5.38
N THR A 153 -23.22 22.04 -4.34
CA THR A 153 -24.39 21.19 -4.42
C THR A 153 -25.37 21.87 -5.38
N ARG A 154 -25.54 21.32 -6.59
CA ARG A 154 -26.65 21.72 -7.48
C ARG A 154 -27.96 21.33 -6.81
N GLN A 155 -28.49 22.19 -5.95
CA GLN A 155 -29.85 22.08 -5.47
C GLN A 155 -30.79 22.17 -6.68
N ARG A 156 -31.58 21.12 -6.90
CA ARG A 156 -32.70 21.21 -7.85
C ARG A 156 -33.67 22.25 -7.30
N LYS A 157 -33.96 23.29 -8.09
CA LYS A 157 -35.08 24.20 -7.80
C LYS A 157 -36.34 23.34 -7.64
N ARG A 158 -37.00 23.44 -6.49
CA ARG A 158 -38.30 22.80 -6.28
C ARG A 158 -39.29 23.36 -7.32
N PRO A 159 -40.16 22.51 -7.90
CA PRO A 159 -41.26 22.99 -8.75
C PRO A 159 -42.23 23.85 -7.95
#